data_AF-A0A1Y4V3J8-F1
#
_entry.id   AF-A0A1Y4V3J8-F1
#
_cell.length_a   1.000
_cell.length_b   1.000
_cell.length_c   1.000
_cell.angle_alpha   90.00
_cell.angle_beta   90.00
_cell.angle_gamma   90.00
#
_symmetry.space_group_name_H-M   'P 1'
#
loop_
_entity.id
_entity.type
_entity.pdbx_description
1 polymer ?
#
loop_
_entity_poly.entity_id
_entity_poly.type
_entity_poly.pdbx_seq_one_letter_code
_entity_poly.pdbx_strand_id
1 'polypeptide(L)'
;MILTFNEEEENILNEITRALADKLEILYSEPEQLFSPALMGIEIFPKERKVKIEGAEVKFSRFEFDVLLFLAKHPRQVFTRKQIYEAVWDDIPVSVDAKVECMIYSIRKKLRTYTDRKYIRTVWGVGYKFDPET
;
A
#
# COMPACT_ATOMS: atom_id res chain seq x y z
N MET A 1 -40.76 -11.86 9.68
CA MET A 1 -41.30 -10.60 10.25
C MET A 1 -40.14 -9.64 10.30
N ILE A 2 -40.06 -8.70 9.34
CA ILE A 2 -38.99 -7.68 9.34
C ILE A 2 -39.46 -6.62 10.34
N LEU A 3 -38.70 -6.42 11.42
CA LEU A 3 -38.98 -5.37 12.39
C LEU A 3 -38.69 -4.03 11.70
N THR A 4 -39.74 -3.26 11.43
CA THR A 4 -39.63 -1.87 11.00
C THR A 4 -39.55 -1.02 12.25
N PHE A 5 -38.42 -0.36 12.46
CA PHE A 5 -38.23 0.58 13.56
C PHE A 5 -39.17 1.78 13.36
N ASN A 6 -39.68 2.33 14.46
CA ASN A 6 -40.44 3.57 14.40
C ASN A 6 -39.49 4.80 14.36
N GLU A 7 -40.02 5.98 14.04
CA GLU A 7 -39.21 7.20 13.91
C GLU A 7 -38.47 7.58 15.20
N GLU A 8 -39.03 7.26 16.37
CA GLU A 8 -38.45 7.57 17.68
C GLU A 8 -37.23 6.67 17.97
N GLU A 9 -37.34 5.38 17.66
CA GLU A 9 -36.24 4.42 17.72
C GLU A 9 -35.12 4.76 16.74
N GLU A 10 -35.47 5.19 15.52
CA GLU A 10 -34.49 5.60 14.51
C GLU A 10 -33.74 6.87 14.91
N ASN A 11 -34.43 7.81 15.57
CA ASN A 11 -33.81 9.01 16.13
C ASN A 11 -32.83 8.67 17.26
N ILE A 12 -33.20 7.77 18.17
CA ILE A 12 -32.32 7.29 19.25
C ILE A 12 -31.09 6.58 18.66
N LEU A 13 -31.27 5.74 17.65
CA LEU A 13 -30.17 5.07 16.95
C LEU A 13 -29.22 6.06 16.29
N ASN A 14 -29.76 7.09 15.63
CA ASN A 14 -28.96 8.13 14.98
C ASN A 14 -28.19 8.97 16.01
N GLU A 15 -28.79 9.27 17.15
CA GLU A 15 -28.15 10.01 18.24
C GLU A 15 -27.03 9.20 18.91
N ILE A 16 -27.27 7.91 19.18
CA ILE A 16 -26.24 6.99 19.68
C ILE A 16 -25.12 6.85 18.65
N THR A 17 -25.45 6.73 17.36
CA THR A 17 -24.46 6.58 16.29
C THR A 17 -23.57 7.81 16.20
N ARG A 18 -24.12 9.04 16.29
CA ARG A 18 -23.34 10.28 16.33
C ARG A 18 -22.48 10.39 17.58
N ALA A 19 -23.03 10.09 18.76
CA ALA A 19 -22.28 10.13 20.00
C ALA A 19 -21.13 9.11 20.01
N LEU A 20 -21.32 7.94 19.40
CA LEU A 20 -20.26 6.98 19.17
C LEU A 20 -19.25 7.47 18.13
N ALA A 21 -19.69 8.09 17.03
CA ALA A 21 -18.81 8.65 16.00
C ALA A 21 -17.89 9.74 16.58
N ASP A 22 -18.42 10.69 17.35
CA ASP A 22 -17.63 11.77 17.98
C ASP A 22 -16.63 11.21 19.02
N LYS A 23 -17.04 10.19 19.77
CA LYS A 23 -16.17 9.54 20.76
C LYS A 23 -15.13 8.64 20.11
N LEU A 24 -15.47 8.05 18.96
CA LEU A 24 -14.53 7.37 18.07
C LEU A 24 -13.59 8.40 17.44
N GLU A 25 -14.01 9.58 17.00
CA GLU A 25 -13.10 10.62 16.47
C GLU A 25 -12.01 11.04 17.48
N ILE A 26 -12.31 11.03 18.78
CA ILE A 26 -11.33 11.31 19.84
C ILE A 26 -10.39 10.11 20.10
N LEU A 27 -10.87 8.87 19.93
CA LEU A 27 -10.07 7.63 20.03
C LEU A 27 -9.36 7.25 18.72
N TYR A 28 -9.79 7.86 17.61
CA TYR A 28 -9.32 7.72 16.24
C TYR A 28 -8.97 9.13 15.75
N SER A 29 -8.08 9.83 16.46
CA SER A 29 -7.26 10.87 15.84
C SER A 29 -6.75 10.30 14.52
N GLU A 30 -7.12 10.93 13.39
CA GLU A 30 -7.16 10.30 12.05
C GLU A 30 -6.21 9.11 11.90
N PRO A 31 -6.68 7.91 11.50
CA PRO A 31 -5.78 6.80 11.27
C PRO A 31 -4.78 7.26 10.22
N GLU A 32 -3.55 7.44 10.68
CA GLU A 32 -2.44 7.90 9.89
C GLU A 32 -2.19 6.86 8.81
N GLN A 33 -2.87 7.01 7.66
CA GLN A 33 -3.05 6.04 6.57
C GLN A 33 -2.10 4.84 6.64
N LEU A 34 -2.45 3.87 7.50
CA LEU A 34 -1.84 2.55 7.50
C LEU A 34 -2.33 1.89 6.21
N PHE A 35 -1.53 1.99 5.16
CA PHE A 35 -1.69 1.09 4.03
C PHE A 35 -1.30 -0.29 4.56
N SER A 36 -2.30 -1.08 4.94
CA SER A 36 -2.10 -2.33 5.65
C SER A 36 -2.25 -3.54 4.73
N PRO A 37 -1.16 -3.98 4.09
CA PRO A 37 -0.86 -5.39 3.93
C PRO A 37 -0.23 -5.97 5.22
N ALA A 38 -0.45 -5.39 6.41
CA ALA A 38 0.15 -5.85 7.67
C ALA A 38 -0.21 -7.32 7.99
N LEU A 39 -1.32 -7.82 7.45
CA LEU A 39 -1.71 -9.23 7.52
C LEU A 39 -0.76 -10.18 6.76
N MET A 40 0.21 -9.66 6.01
CA MET A 40 1.04 -10.43 5.09
C MET A 40 2.54 -10.15 5.27
N GLY A 41 2.97 -9.61 6.41
CA GLY A 41 4.39 -9.51 6.77
C GLY A 41 5.14 -8.33 6.13
N ILE A 42 4.42 -7.38 5.52
CA ILE A 42 4.97 -6.11 5.01
C ILE A 42 4.08 -4.94 5.45
N GLU A 43 4.71 -3.95 6.07
CA GLU A 43 4.09 -2.72 6.52
C GLU A 43 4.77 -1.54 5.81
N ILE A 44 4.00 -0.67 5.17
CA ILE A 44 4.52 0.51 4.48
C ILE A 44 3.90 1.73 5.16
N PHE A 45 4.74 2.65 5.62
CA PHE A 45 4.36 3.89 6.28
C PHE A 45 4.65 5.06 5.31
N PRO A 46 3.66 5.52 4.52
CA PRO A 46 3.90 6.48 3.44
C PRO A 46 4.42 7.83 3.91
N LYS A 47 3.85 8.35 5.01
CA LYS A 47 4.23 9.66 5.59
C LYS A 47 5.64 9.64 6.17
N GLU A 48 6.02 8.55 6.82
CA GLU A 48 7.35 8.37 7.40
C GLU A 48 8.40 7.93 6.37
N ARG A 49 7.97 7.52 5.17
CA ARG A 49 8.80 6.86 4.15
C ARG A 49 9.54 5.63 4.70
N LYS A 50 8.87 4.86 5.54
CA LYS A 50 9.42 3.64 6.18
C LYS A 50 8.71 2.39 5.68
N VAL A 51 9.45 1.29 5.65
CA VAL A 51 8.93 -0.03 5.35
C VAL A 51 9.44 -0.99 6.41
N LYS A 52 8.55 -1.82 6.97
CA LYS A 52 8.92 -2.94 7.84
C LYS A 52 8.53 -4.25 7.17
N ILE A 53 9.40 -5.25 7.31
CA ILE A 53 9.16 -6.62 6.85
C ILE A 53 9.31 -7.53 8.06
N GLU A 54 8.28 -8.30 8.39
CA GLU A 54 8.24 -9.15 9.58
C GLU A 54 8.65 -8.38 10.86
N GLY A 55 8.20 -7.12 10.98
CA GLY A 55 8.52 -6.21 12.08
C GLY A 55 9.89 -5.50 12.00
N ALA A 56 10.79 -5.91 11.11
CA ALA A 56 12.11 -5.30 10.95
C ALA A 56 12.10 -4.16 9.92
N GLU A 57 12.65 -3.00 10.27
CA GLU A 57 12.75 -1.86 9.35
C GLU A 57 13.74 -2.13 8.21
N VAL A 58 13.32 -1.89 6.98
CA VAL A 58 14.11 -2.06 5.76
C VAL A 58 14.34 -0.71 5.09
N LYS A 59 15.62 -0.33 4.93
CA LYS A 59 15.99 0.95 4.31
C LYS A 59 15.94 0.87 2.79
N PHE A 60 15.02 1.62 2.19
CA PHE A 60 14.93 1.85 0.76
C PHE A 60 15.50 3.23 0.39
N SER A 61 16.07 3.35 -0.81
CA SER A 61 16.38 4.64 -1.41
C SER A 61 15.07 5.37 -1.75
N ARG A 62 15.17 6.67 -2.10
CA ARG A 62 14.01 7.47 -2.50
C ARG A 62 13.16 6.74 -3.57
N PHE A 63 13.78 6.40 -4.70
CA PHE A 63 13.06 5.81 -5.83
C PHE A 63 12.65 4.35 -5.58
N GLU A 64 13.40 3.59 -4.79
CA GLU A 64 12.99 2.24 -4.43
C GLU A 64 11.70 2.26 -3.61
N PHE A 65 11.62 3.18 -2.64
CA PHE A 65 10.43 3.37 -1.84
C PHE A 65 9.26 3.83 -2.71
N ASP A 66 9.48 4.78 -3.61
CA ASP A 66 8.42 5.34 -4.46
C ASP A 66 7.85 4.27 -5.42
N VAL A 67 8.70 3.44 -6.04
CA VAL A 67 8.24 2.32 -6.87
C VAL A 67 7.48 1.28 -6.05
N LEU A 68 8.01 0.89 -4.89
CA LEU A 68 7.35 -0.08 -4.02
C LEU A 68 5.98 0.44 -3.57
N LEU A 69 5.91 1.69 -3.13
CA LEU A 69 4.67 2.33 -2.68
C LEU A 69 3.66 2.45 -3.82
N PHE A 70 4.11 2.85 -5.02
CA PHE A 70 3.24 2.94 -6.20
C PHE A 70 2.58 1.60 -6.52
N LEU A 71 3.38 0.53 -6.62
CA LEU A 71 2.84 -0.81 -6.89
C LEU A 71 1.97 -1.30 -5.72
N ALA A 72 2.39 -1.07 -4.47
CA ALA A 72 1.66 -1.51 -3.29
C ALA A 72 0.28 -0.86 -3.19
N LYS A 73 0.16 0.44 -3.51
CA LYS A 73 -1.13 1.18 -3.57
C LYS A 73 -2.14 0.57 -4.56
N HIS A 74 -1.66 -0.23 -5.51
CA HIS A 74 -2.47 -0.85 -6.55
C HIS A 74 -2.25 -2.38 -6.57
N PRO A 75 -2.65 -3.08 -5.48
CA PRO A 75 -2.38 -4.50 -5.35
C PRO A 75 -3.04 -5.30 -6.48
N ARG A 76 -2.33 -6.33 -6.96
CA ARG A 76 -2.69 -7.23 -8.06
C ARG A 76 -2.82 -6.58 -9.44
N GLN A 77 -2.72 -5.26 -9.56
CA GLN A 77 -2.73 -4.55 -10.84
C GLN A 77 -1.37 -4.62 -11.53
N VAL A 78 -1.38 -4.85 -12.84
CA VAL A 78 -0.17 -4.90 -13.67
C VAL A 78 0.12 -3.53 -14.26
N PHE A 79 1.35 -3.06 -14.07
CA PHE A 79 1.86 -1.84 -14.68
C PHE A 79 3.01 -2.16 -15.62
N THR A 80 3.00 -1.50 -16.78
CA THR A 80 4.13 -1.52 -17.71
C THR A 80 5.33 -0.78 -17.14
N ARG A 81 6.53 -1.06 -17.65
CA ARG A 81 7.75 -0.31 -17.28
C ARG A 81 7.56 1.19 -17.48
N LYS A 82 6.95 1.60 -18.59
CA LYS A 82 6.63 3.00 -18.89
C LYS A 82 5.70 3.64 -17.85
N GLN A 83 4.62 2.97 -17.47
CA GLN A 83 3.70 3.49 -16.44
C GLN A 83 4.38 3.63 -15.07
N ILE A 84 5.21 2.66 -14.67
CA ILE A 84 5.96 2.75 -13.41
C ILE A 84 6.94 3.92 -13.47
N TYR A 85 7.57 4.14 -14.63
CA TYR A 85 8.49 5.24 -14.82
C TYR A 85 7.79 6.60 -14.68
N GLU A 86 6.72 6.80 -15.45
CA GLU A 86 5.93 8.04 -15.45
C GLU A 86 5.32 8.36 -14.08
N ALA A 87 5.05 7.35 -13.26
CA ALA A 87 4.52 7.53 -11.92
C ALA A 87 5.56 7.95 -10.87
N VAL A 88 6.85 7.71 -11.12
CA VAL A 88 7.91 7.84 -10.09
C VAL A 88 9.01 8.84 -10.48
N TRP A 89 9.23 9.05 -11.77
CA TRP A 89 10.26 9.96 -12.28
C TRP A 89 9.64 11.09 -13.10
N ASP A 90 10.08 12.31 -12.81
CA ASP A 90 9.70 13.55 -13.52
C ASP A 90 10.80 14.02 -14.49
N ASP A 91 11.58 13.11 -15.09
CA ASP A 91 12.70 13.43 -15.99
C ASP A 91 12.55 12.82 -17.39
N ILE A 92 13.33 13.36 -18.34
CA ILE A 92 13.38 12.80 -19.71
C ILE A 92 14.20 11.51 -19.67
N PRO A 93 13.61 10.35 -20.00
CA PRO A 93 14.31 9.08 -19.89
C PRO A 93 15.39 8.90 -20.95
N VAL A 94 16.58 8.50 -20.51
CA VAL A 94 17.61 7.93 -21.41
C VAL A 94 17.32 6.44 -21.68
N SER A 95 16.80 5.71 -20.69
CA SER A 95 16.31 4.34 -20.84
C SER A 95 15.30 4.01 -19.73
N VAL A 96 14.02 4.01 -20.08
CA VAL A 96 12.91 3.70 -19.16
C VAL A 96 13.06 2.29 -18.59
N ASP A 97 13.23 1.31 -19.47
CA ASP A 97 13.18 -0.09 -19.10
C ASP A 97 14.32 -0.47 -18.16
N ALA A 98 15.55 -0.03 -18.46
CA ALA A 98 16.71 -0.33 -17.63
C ALA A 98 16.60 0.29 -16.23
N LYS A 99 16.08 1.54 -16.11
CA LYS A 99 15.88 2.16 -14.79
C LYS A 99 14.88 1.38 -13.96
N VAL A 100 13.72 1.02 -14.54
CA VAL A 100 12.68 0.28 -13.82
C VAL A 100 13.18 -1.12 -13.45
N GLU A 101 13.82 -1.84 -14.36
CA GLU A 101 14.38 -3.17 -14.09
C GLU A 101 15.40 -3.18 -12.97
N CYS A 102 16.33 -2.22 -12.99
CA CYS A 102 17.30 -2.03 -11.91
C CYS A 102 16.61 -1.78 -10.56
N MET A 103 15.56 -0.94 -10.56
CA MET A 103 14.80 -0.62 -9.35
C MET A 103 14.07 -1.84 -8.79
N ILE A 104 13.35 -2.59 -9.64
CA ILE A 104 12.67 -3.82 -9.25
C ILE A 104 13.66 -4.87 -8.73
N TYR A 105 14.82 -5.01 -9.39
CA TYR A 105 15.88 -5.89 -8.93
C TYR A 105 16.38 -5.50 -7.53
N SER A 106 16.69 -4.21 -7.32
CA SER A 106 17.18 -3.72 -6.03
C SER A 106 16.16 -3.91 -4.91
N ILE A 107 14.88 -3.57 -5.16
CA ILE A 107 13.79 -3.77 -4.20
C ILE A 107 13.67 -5.25 -3.81
N ARG A 108 13.60 -6.15 -4.80
CA ARG A 108 13.51 -7.60 -4.55
C ARG A 108 14.71 -8.12 -3.77
N LYS A 109 15.93 -7.64 -4.08
CA LYS A 109 17.14 -8.04 -3.38
C LYS A 109 17.06 -7.65 -1.90
N LYS A 110 16.56 -6.45 -1.58
CA LYS A 110 16.38 -5.99 -0.19
C LYS A 110 15.31 -6.79 0.53
N LEU A 111 14.15 -7.02 -0.10
CA LEU A 111 13.06 -7.79 0.50
C LEU A 111 13.49 -9.23 0.84
N ARG A 112 14.26 -9.88 -0.06
CA ARG A 112 14.76 -11.24 0.12
C ARG A 112 15.70 -11.43 1.33
N THR A 113 16.28 -10.35 1.85
CA THR A 113 17.09 -10.42 3.07
C THR A 113 16.23 -10.69 4.32
N TYR A 114 14.93 -10.40 4.25
CA TYR A 114 14.02 -10.45 5.40
C TYR A 114 12.90 -11.49 5.25
N THR A 115 12.54 -11.87 4.02
CA THR A 115 11.48 -12.84 3.75
C THR A 115 11.65 -13.53 2.40
N ASP A 116 11.16 -14.77 2.28
CA ASP A 116 11.13 -15.53 1.02
C ASP A 116 9.93 -15.16 0.12
N ARG A 117 8.98 -14.37 0.65
CA ARG A 117 7.79 -13.92 -0.07
C ARG A 117 8.14 -13.07 -1.28
N LYS A 118 7.31 -13.14 -2.32
CA LYS A 118 7.55 -12.48 -3.61
C LYS A 118 6.52 -11.41 -3.88
N TYR A 119 6.59 -10.35 -3.07
CA TYR A 119 5.68 -9.20 -3.15
C TYR A 119 5.62 -8.52 -4.51
N ILE A 120 6.70 -8.51 -5.29
CA ILE A 120 6.70 -7.94 -6.65
C ILE A 120 6.87 -9.08 -7.65
N ARG A 121 5.86 -9.30 -8.49
CA ARG A 121 5.89 -10.31 -9.55
C ARG A 121 6.13 -9.68 -10.92
N THR A 122 6.82 -10.43 -11.78
CA THR A 122 6.98 -10.09 -13.19
C THR A 122 5.83 -10.71 -13.98
N VAL A 123 5.17 -9.91 -14.81
CA VAL A 123 4.25 -10.38 -15.85
C VAL A 123 5.01 -10.31 -17.16
N TRP A 124 5.42 -11.48 -17.66
CA TRP A 124 6.27 -11.61 -18.84
C TRP A 124 5.68 -10.86 -20.04
N GLY A 125 6.54 -10.07 -20.71
CA GLY A 125 6.14 -9.24 -21.85
C GLY A 125 5.33 -7.99 -21.51
N VAL A 126 4.94 -7.77 -20.24
CA VAL A 126 4.07 -6.65 -19.85
C VAL A 126 4.75 -5.73 -18.84
N GLY A 127 5.13 -6.24 -17.67
CA GLY A 127 5.70 -5.41 -16.61
C GLY A 127 5.62 -6.07 -15.23
N TYR A 128 5.16 -5.31 -14.22
CA TYR A 128 5.22 -5.72 -12.83
C TYR A 128 3.90 -5.48 -12.10
N LYS A 129 3.66 -6.29 -11.06
CA LYS A 129 2.54 -6.11 -10.13
C LYS A 129 2.99 -6.36 -8.70
N PHE A 130 2.31 -5.71 -7.75
CA PHE A 130 2.40 -6.07 -6.34
C PHE A 130 1.42 -7.18 -6.01
N ASP A 131 1.84 -8.19 -5.26
CA ASP A 131 1.04 -9.36 -4.91
C ASP A 131 1.33 -9.73 -3.44
N PRO A 132 0.52 -9.26 -2.48
CA PRO A 132 0.82 -9.44 -1.06
C PRO A 132 0.58 -10.88 -0.57
N GLU A 133 -0.17 -11.69 -1.33
CA GLU A 133 -0.60 -13.04 -0.93
C GLU A 133 0.43 -14.15 -1.25
N THR A 134 1.61 -13.82 -1.78
CA THR A 134 2.64 -14.82 -2.16
C THR A 134 4.01 -14.53 -1.58
#